data_AF-C5CA98-F1
#
_entry.id   AF-C5CA98-F1
#
_cell.length_a   1.000
_cell.length_b   1.000
_cell.length_c   1.000
_cell.angle_alpha   90.00
_cell.angle_beta   90.00
_cell.angle_gamma   90.00
#
_symmetry.space_group_name_H-M   'P 1'
#
loop_
_entity.id
_entity.type
_entity.pdbx_description
1 polymer ?
#
loop_
_entity_poly.entity_id
_entity_poly.type
_entity_poly.pdbx_seq_one_letter_code
_entity_poly.pdbx_strand_id
1 'polypeptide(L)'
;MSGGRAPVPGLDFTAIDFETANGFRGSPCAVGAVRVRDGVMVDRAEWLIRPPVGFDRFDPRNVRIHGITEDRVLDAPRFAQVYDELADFVGTDVLAAHNAGFDVGVIESGLEVSGRDVPGLEFVCTLVLARRVYDLPSYALPSAAREAGFTPGRHHDALADAEACAAILVDIARRVLGAQPADADVLPGLTEAPAGRGVDRLMRAQGLSVSVLAPRAAGSGAESKATRQARRTEGVFDARVPLRDERAMPDFMRWPDEGVNPPPNPAADPGHPLFGQTVVFTGGIGMSRQSAKTRAAAQGAQTANRVGAATTMLVVGDGFEAADLHRPRADDEAPQAVTTALAHRKTRDALRRRDRGQAIALVSEGEFLQMLDGNWPDAAR
;
A
#
# COMPACT_ATOMS: atom_id res chain seq x y z
N MET A 1 -18.95 -29.29 16.39
CA MET A 1 -18.11 -29.98 15.38
C MET A 1 -17.76 -28.95 14.32
N SER A 2 -16.59 -28.29 14.42
CA SER A 2 -16.15 -27.31 13.41
C SER A 2 -15.73 -28.07 12.16
N GLY A 3 -16.48 -27.95 11.07
CA GLY A 3 -16.10 -28.51 9.78
C GLY A 3 -14.78 -27.88 9.31
N GLY A 4 -13.67 -28.59 9.51
CA GLY A 4 -12.37 -28.17 9.01
C GLY A 4 -12.41 -28.12 7.48
N ARG A 5 -12.14 -26.95 6.89
CA ARG A 5 -12.03 -26.80 5.43
C ARG A 5 -10.85 -27.66 4.94
N ALA A 6 -11.05 -28.33 3.81
CA ALA A 6 -10.06 -29.25 3.23
C ALA A 6 -8.71 -28.54 2.91
N PRO A 7 -7.56 -29.23 3.05
CA PRO A 7 -6.25 -28.73 2.63
C PRO A 7 -6.22 -28.33 1.14
N VAL A 8 -5.25 -27.49 0.77
CA VAL A 8 -4.90 -27.17 -0.62
C VAL A 8 -3.46 -27.66 -0.86
N PRO A 9 -3.27 -28.90 -1.34
CA PRO A 9 -1.95 -29.51 -1.44
C PRO A 9 -0.93 -28.65 -2.22
N GLY A 10 0.27 -28.51 -1.66
CA GLY A 10 1.38 -27.73 -2.21
C GLY A 10 1.23 -26.21 -2.09
N LEU A 11 0.16 -25.70 -1.46
CA LEU A 11 0.01 -24.27 -1.17
C LEU A 11 0.81 -23.90 0.09
N ASP A 12 2.11 -23.69 -0.11
CA ASP A 12 3.07 -23.36 0.94
C ASP A 12 3.55 -21.91 0.78
N PHE A 13 3.45 -21.14 1.85
CA PHE A 13 3.87 -19.74 1.90
C PHE A 13 3.96 -19.26 3.36
N THR A 14 4.51 -18.06 3.56
CA THR A 14 4.43 -17.36 4.85
C THR A 14 3.72 -16.03 4.67
N ALA A 15 2.59 -15.82 5.35
CA ALA A 15 1.93 -14.52 5.39
C ALA A 15 2.57 -13.63 6.43
N ILE A 16 2.71 -12.34 6.12
CA ILE A 16 3.25 -11.33 7.01
C ILE A 16 2.39 -10.07 7.02
N ASP A 17 2.45 -9.33 8.12
CA ASP A 17 1.89 -7.99 8.24
C ASP A 17 2.76 -7.17 9.22
N PHE A 18 3.16 -5.97 8.80
CA PHE A 18 3.98 -5.06 9.61
C PHE A 18 3.19 -3.88 10.15
N GLU A 19 3.47 -3.54 11.40
CA GLU A 19 3.13 -2.23 11.97
C GLU A 19 4.35 -1.31 11.98
N THR A 20 4.13 0.00 11.82
CA THR A 20 5.21 0.99 11.73
C THR A 20 5.05 2.09 12.77
N ALA A 21 6.15 2.56 13.35
CA ALA A 21 6.14 3.59 14.38
C ALA A 21 5.75 4.97 13.83
N ASN A 22 6.07 5.27 12.57
CA ASN A 22 5.83 6.57 11.95
C ASN A 22 5.55 6.47 10.44
N GLY A 23 5.40 7.61 9.77
CA GLY A 23 5.12 7.68 8.33
C GLY A 23 6.21 7.12 7.39
N PHE A 24 7.40 6.78 7.88
CA PHE A 24 8.43 6.11 7.09
C PHE A 24 8.36 4.59 7.22
N ARG A 25 8.39 3.90 6.08
CA ARG A 25 8.28 2.44 6.01
C ARG A 25 9.40 1.71 6.75
N GLY A 26 10.61 2.27 6.77
CA GLY A 26 11.72 1.69 7.54
C GLY A 26 11.65 1.93 9.05
N SER A 27 10.45 2.16 9.61
CA SER A 27 10.22 2.30 11.06
C SER A 27 9.41 1.15 11.68
N PRO A 28 9.60 -0.13 11.31
CA PRO A 28 8.77 -1.22 11.83
C PRO A 28 8.81 -1.29 13.36
N CYS A 29 7.63 -1.47 13.98
CA CYS A 29 7.45 -1.58 15.42
C CYS A 29 6.81 -2.91 15.87
N ALA A 30 6.22 -3.66 14.94
CA ALA A 30 5.86 -5.07 15.13
C ALA A 30 5.76 -5.79 13.78
N VAL A 31 5.84 -7.12 13.81
CA VAL A 31 5.51 -7.98 12.67
C VAL A 31 4.83 -9.25 13.15
N GLY A 32 3.76 -9.62 12.47
CA GLY A 32 3.13 -10.93 12.59
C GLY A 32 3.49 -11.80 11.40
N ALA A 33 3.73 -13.08 11.63
CA ALA A 33 4.02 -14.05 10.59
C ALA A 33 3.22 -15.34 10.79
N VAL A 34 2.67 -15.88 9.71
CA VAL A 34 1.90 -17.12 9.71
C VAL A 34 2.40 -18.04 8.61
N ARG A 35 2.98 -19.17 9.02
CA ARG A 35 3.46 -20.20 8.09
C ARG A 35 2.30 -21.10 7.68
N VAL A 36 2.14 -21.29 6.38
CA VAL A 36 1.09 -22.12 5.79
C VAL A 36 1.71 -23.28 5.03
N ARG A 37 1.22 -24.49 5.28
CA ARG A 37 1.58 -25.71 4.54
C ARG A 37 0.34 -26.44 4.07
N ASP A 38 0.31 -26.83 2.80
CA ASP A 38 -0.86 -27.43 2.17
C ASP A 38 -2.16 -26.63 2.42
N GLY A 39 -2.07 -25.29 2.44
CA GLY A 39 -3.21 -24.42 2.75
C GLY A 39 -3.71 -24.48 4.20
N VAL A 40 -2.92 -25.03 5.13
CA VAL A 40 -3.19 -25.08 6.57
C VAL A 40 -2.17 -24.21 7.29
N MET A 41 -2.62 -23.34 8.19
CA MET A 41 -1.73 -22.53 9.03
C MET A 41 -1.07 -23.43 10.09
N VAL A 42 0.22 -23.70 9.96
CA VAL A 42 0.96 -24.67 10.78
C VAL A 42 1.80 -24.02 11.88
N ASP A 43 2.18 -22.76 11.72
CA ASP A 43 3.01 -22.04 12.70
C ASP A 43 2.72 -20.54 12.69
N ARG A 44 2.99 -19.88 13.81
CA ARG A 44 2.70 -18.46 14.05
C ARG A 44 3.80 -17.84 14.89
N ALA A 45 4.24 -16.66 14.51
CA ALA A 45 5.18 -15.87 15.28
C ALA A 45 4.77 -14.40 15.26
N GLU A 46 5.08 -13.71 16.34
CA GLU A 46 4.90 -12.27 16.47
C GLU A 46 6.10 -11.69 17.19
N TRP A 47 6.61 -10.57 16.67
CA TRP A 47 7.70 -9.86 17.29
C TRP A 47 7.31 -8.40 17.49
N LEU A 48 7.58 -7.89 18.69
CA LEU A 48 7.72 -6.45 18.90
C LEU A 48 9.11 -6.01 18.43
N ILE A 49 9.16 -4.83 17.84
CA ILE A 49 10.36 -4.33 17.17
C ILE A 49 10.64 -2.94 17.68
N ARG A 50 11.88 -2.71 18.09
CA ARG A 50 12.38 -1.36 18.26
C ARG A 50 12.84 -0.86 16.88
N PRO A 51 12.29 0.25 16.32
CA PRO A 51 12.65 0.67 14.98
C PRO A 51 14.15 0.98 14.83
N PRO A 52 14.70 1.03 13.61
CA PRO A 52 16.10 1.41 13.38
C PRO A 52 16.49 2.75 14.03
N VAL A 53 17.74 2.85 14.46
CA VAL A 53 18.26 4.08 15.11
C VAL A 53 18.14 5.26 14.15
N GLY A 54 17.62 6.39 14.66
CA GLY A 54 17.37 7.59 13.84
C GLY A 54 16.04 7.57 13.08
N PHE A 55 15.28 6.47 13.19
CA PHE A 55 13.96 6.28 12.62
C PHE A 55 12.93 5.77 13.65
N ASP A 56 13.25 5.90 14.94
CA ASP A 56 12.56 5.31 16.09
C ASP A 56 11.60 6.24 16.84
N ARG A 57 11.24 7.38 16.24
CA ARG A 57 10.13 8.20 16.72
C ARG A 57 8.78 7.49 16.49
N PHE A 58 7.91 7.53 17.49
CA PHE A 58 6.53 7.06 17.38
C PHE A 58 5.57 8.22 17.11
N ASP A 59 4.86 8.17 15.98
CA ASP A 59 3.83 9.13 15.64
C ASP A 59 2.52 8.77 16.38
N PRO A 60 1.87 9.72 17.09
CA PRO A 60 0.63 9.45 17.84
C PRO A 60 -0.49 8.83 17.00
N ARG A 61 -0.47 9.06 15.69
CA ARG A 61 -1.43 8.47 14.75
C ARG A 61 -1.23 6.97 14.58
N ASN A 62 0.01 6.54 14.32
CA ASN A 62 0.35 5.13 14.17
C ASN A 62 0.03 4.39 15.49
N VAL A 63 0.46 4.96 16.61
CA VAL A 63 0.11 4.46 17.96
C VAL A 63 -1.40 4.30 18.13
N ARG A 64 -2.22 5.25 17.67
CA ARG A 64 -3.69 5.17 17.77
C ARG A 64 -4.29 4.05 16.91
N ILE A 65 -3.65 3.69 15.80
CA ILE A 65 -4.09 2.64 14.88
C ILE A 65 -3.89 1.27 15.52
N HIS A 66 -2.65 0.96 15.92
CA HIS A 66 -2.26 -0.39 16.37
C HIS A 66 -2.09 -0.56 17.90
N GLY A 67 -1.97 0.54 18.64
CA GLY A 67 -1.81 0.53 20.11
C GLY A 67 -0.40 0.21 20.63
N ILE A 68 0.59 -0.02 19.75
CA ILE A 68 2.00 -0.14 20.10
C ILE A 68 2.59 1.25 20.40
N THR A 69 3.12 1.45 21.61
CA THR A 69 3.80 2.67 22.04
C THR A 69 5.32 2.47 22.05
N GLU A 70 6.08 3.56 22.09
CA GLU A 70 7.54 3.52 22.27
C GLU A 70 7.93 2.71 23.51
N ASP A 71 7.27 2.93 24.65
CA ASP A 71 7.51 2.19 25.89
C ASP A 71 7.31 0.68 25.74
N ARG A 72 6.36 0.23 24.91
CA ARG A 72 6.10 -1.20 24.67
C ARG A 72 7.23 -1.90 23.93
N VAL A 73 8.04 -1.17 23.18
CA VAL A 73 9.14 -1.73 22.37
C VAL A 73 10.53 -1.36 22.93
N LEU A 74 10.59 -0.72 24.09
CA LEU A 74 11.83 -0.17 24.65
C LEU A 74 12.94 -1.23 24.80
N ASP A 75 12.54 -2.40 25.29
CA ASP A 75 13.40 -3.56 25.53
C ASP A 75 13.39 -4.57 24.37
N ALA A 76 12.63 -4.30 23.31
CA ALA A 76 12.57 -5.17 22.14
C ALA A 76 13.86 -5.08 21.30
N PRO A 77 14.22 -6.14 20.55
CA PRO A 77 15.34 -6.09 19.63
C PRO A 77 15.12 -5.03 18.54
N ARG A 78 16.22 -4.53 17.97
CA ARG A 78 16.12 -3.61 16.82
C ARG A 78 15.68 -4.40 15.58
N PHE A 79 15.04 -3.72 14.63
CA PHE A 79 14.55 -4.35 13.39
C PHE A 79 15.55 -5.29 12.73
N ALA A 80 16.81 -4.89 12.60
CA ALA A 80 17.83 -5.70 11.94
C ALA A 80 18.08 -7.07 12.61
N GLN A 81 17.85 -7.19 13.92
CA GLN A 81 17.96 -8.44 14.68
C GLN A 81 16.67 -9.27 14.52
N VAL A 82 15.51 -8.61 14.62
CA VAL A 82 14.22 -9.29 14.38
C VAL A 82 14.11 -9.80 12.95
N TYR A 83 14.71 -9.10 11.99
CA TYR A 83 14.73 -9.54 10.60
C TYR A 83 15.50 -10.85 10.42
N ASP A 84 16.61 -11.07 11.16
CA ASP A 84 17.34 -12.33 11.10
C ASP A 84 16.43 -13.48 11.56
N GLU A 85 15.70 -13.30 12.67
CA GLU A 85 14.72 -14.27 13.18
C GLU A 85 13.52 -14.48 12.22
N LEU A 86 13.01 -13.40 11.65
CA LEU A 86 11.93 -13.45 10.66
C LEU A 86 12.38 -14.17 9.39
N ALA A 87 13.61 -13.93 8.92
CA ALA A 87 14.16 -14.59 7.75
C ALA A 87 14.31 -16.10 7.99
N ASP A 88 14.74 -16.51 9.19
CA ASP A 88 14.77 -17.92 9.59
C ASP A 88 13.35 -18.53 9.65
N PHE A 89 12.37 -17.77 10.13
CA PHE A 89 10.96 -18.18 10.13
C PHE A 89 10.35 -18.24 8.73
N VAL A 90 10.77 -17.40 7.78
CA VAL A 90 10.27 -17.43 6.40
C VAL A 90 10.96 -18.54 5.61
N GLY A 91 12.27 -18.73 5.82
CA GLY A 91 13.09 -19.65 5.04
C GLY A 91 13.05 -19.28 3.56
N THR A 92 12.67 -20.24 2.72
CA THR A 92 12.53 -20.07 1.26
C THR A 92 11.08 -19.86 0.82
N ASP A 93 10.16 -19.60 1.75
CA ASP A 93 8.75 -19.43 1.41
C ASP A 93 8.53 -18.16 0.58
N VAL A 94 7.57 -18.22 -0.35
CA VAL A 94 6.99 -17.01 -0.94
C VAL A 94 6.27 -16.24 0.16
N LEU A 95 6.51 -14.92 0.24
CA LEU A 95 5.82 -14.05 1.18
C LEU A 95 4.43 -13.68 0.66
N ALA A 96 3.43 -13.68 1.54
CA ALA A 96 2.10 -13.17 1.24
C ALA A 96 1.76 -11.98 2.15
N ALA A 97 1.24 -10.90 1.58
CA ALA A 97 0.76 -9.77 2.37
C ALA A 97 -0.44 -9.09 1.69
N HIS A 98 -1.30 -8.44 2.50
CA HIS A 98 -2.48 -7.75 1.99
C HIS A 98 -2.14 -6.28 1.71
N ASN A 99 -1.81 -5.99 0.44
CA ASN A 99 -1.08 -4.80 0.00
C ASN A 99 0.45 -4.93 0.12
N ALA A 100 0.98 -6.09 -0.30
CA ALA A 100 2.38 -6.50 -0.10
C ALA A 100 3.47 -5.49 -0.49
N GLY A 101 3.20 -4.56 -1.41
CA GLY A 101 4.13 -3.48 -1.71
C GLY A 101 4.43 -2.59 -0.50
N PHE A 102 3.56 -2.55 0.51
CA PHE A 102 3.81 -1.94 1.81
C PHE A 102 4.84 -2.72 2.62
N ASP A 103 4.52 -3.96 2.98
CA ASP A 103 5.30 -4.83 3.87
C ASP A 103 6.70 -5.15 3.32
N VAL A 104 6.78 -5.44 2.01
CA VAL A 104 8.08 -5.65 1.34
C VAL A 104 8.90 -4.35 1.36
N GLY A 105 8.24 -3.20 1.24
CA GLY A 105 8.89 -1.90 1.37
C GLY A 105 9.33 -1.57 2.81
N VAL A 106 8.67 -2.13 3.83
CA VAL A 106 9.10 -2.06 5.24
C VAL A 106 10.39 -2.86 5.43
N ILE A 107 10.45 -4.09 4.90
CA ILE A 107 11.66 -4.91 4.91
C ILE A 107 12.81 -4.20 4.20
N GLU A 108 12.59 -3.79 2.95
CA GLU A 108 13.57 -3.11 2.11
C GLU A 108 14.12 -1.85 2.79
N SER A 109 13.23 -0.94 3.21
CA SER A 109 13.65 0.33 3.82
C SER A 109 14.30 0.10 5.19
N GLY A 110 13.77 -0.82 6.00
CA GLY A 110 14.29 -1.13 7.32
C GLY A 110 15.71 -1.70 7.28
N LEU A 111 16.00 -2.56 6.31
CA LEU A 111 17.34 -3.12 6.10
C LEU A 111 18.31 -2.06 5.60
N GLU A 112 17.90 -1.24 4.63
CA GLU A 112 18.70 -0.14 4.09
C GLU A 112 19.14 0.85 5.19
N VAL A 113 18.20 1.27 6.05
CA VAL A 113 18.53 2.20 7.13
C VAL A 113 19.31 1.56 8.26
N SER A 114 19.20 0.24 8.43
CA SER A 114 20.00 -0.55 9.36
C SER A 114 21.40 -0.88 8.81
N GLY A 115 21.71 -0.49 7.58
CA GLY A 115 22.98 -0.79 6.93
C GLY A 115 23.19 -2.27 6.63
N ARG A 116 22.10 -3.01 6.39
CA ARG A 116 22.13 -4.44 6.05
C ARG A 116 21.83 -4.68 4.58
N ASP A 117 22.27 -5.84 4.10
CA ASP A 117 21.93 -6.31 2.76
C ASP A 117 20.42 -6.51 2.64
N VAL A 118 19.85 -6.13 1.50
CA VAL A 118 18.48 -6.45 1.12
C VAL A 118 18.53 -7.76 0.34
N PRO A 119 17.94 -8.87 0.83
CA PRO A 119 17.95 -10.13 0.10
C PRO A 119 16.94 -10.12 -1.05
N GLY A 120 17.08 -11.10 -1.95
CA GLY A 120 16.06 -11.36 -2.95
C GLY A 120 14.84 -11.99 -2.27
N LEU A 121 13.65 -11.43 -2.50
CA LEU A 121 12.41 -11.93 -1.90
C LEU A 121 11.34 -12.14 -2.96
N GLU A 122 10.69 -13.30 -2.91
CA GLU A 122 9.50 -13.59 -3.70
C GLU A 122 8.25 -13.27 -2.89
N PHE A 123 7.28 -12.60 -3.51
CA PHE A 123 6.06 -12.23 -2.81
C PHE A 123 4.81 -12.14 -3.69
N VAL A 124 3.65 -12.27 -3.05
CA VAL A 124 2.33 -12.13 -3.66
C VAL A 124 1.44 -11.18 -2.85
N CYS A 125 0.52 -10.51 -3.54
CA CYS A 125 -0.38 -9.54 -2.93
C CYS A 125 -1.83 -10.04 -2.90
N THR A 126 -2.35 -10.35 -1.70
CA THR A 126 -3.71 -10.89 -1.57
C THR A 126 -4.79 -9.87 -1.93
N LEU A 127 -4.50 -8.56 -1.85
CA LEU A 127 -5.41 -7.51 -2.32
C LEU A 127 -5.60 -7.57 -3.85
N VAL A 128 -4.53 -7.83 -4.58
CA VAL A 128 -4.55 -7.95 -6.05
C VAL A 128 -5.32 -9.20 -6.48
N LEU A 129 -5.13 -10.31 -5.76
CA LEU A 129 -5.88 -11.55 -5.99
C LEU A 129 -7.35 -11.40 -5.60
N ALA A 130 -7.66 -10.78 -4.45
CA ALA A 130 -9.03 -10.55 -4.00
C ALA A 130 -9.83 -9.73 -5.02
N ARG A 131 -9.23 -8.72 -5.66
CA ARG A 131 -9.88 -7.94 -6.73
C ARG A 131 -10.20 -8.72 -8.00
N ARG A 132 -9.54 -9.85 -8.22
CA ARG A 132 -9.80 -10.73 -9.38
C ARG A 132 -10.83 -11.81 -9.06
N VAL A 133 -10.83 -12.31 -7.82
CA VAL A 133 -11.57 -13.52 -7.45
C VAL A 133 -12.84 -13.22 -6.64
N TYR A 134 -12.86 -12.13 -5.88
CA TYR A 134 -14.02 -11.73 -5.10
C TYR A 134 -14.78 -10.60 -5.79
N ASP A 135 -16.09 -10.51 -5.52
CA ASP A 135 -16.91 -9.35 -5.86
C ASP A 135 -17.33 -8.65 -4.57
N LEU A 136 -16.58 -7.62 -4.17
CA LEU A 136 -16.77 -6.94 -2.89
C LEU A 136 -16.92 -5.42 -3.05
N PRO A 137 -17.77 -4.77 -2.22
CA PRO A 137 -17.87 -3.31 -2.19
C PRO A 137 -16.58 -2.65 -1.67
N SER A 138 -15.77 -3.39 -0.91
CA SER A 138 -14.44 -2.99 -0.45
C SER A 138 -13.54 -4.21 -0.36
N TYR A 139 -12.31 -4.08 -0.84
CA TYR A 139 -11.29 -5.12 -0.80
C TYR A 139 -10.30 -4.92 0.34
N ALA A 140 -10.57 -4.02 1.29
CA ALA A 140 -9.75 -3.88 2.50
C ALA A 140 -9.69 -5.20 3.28
N LEU A 141 -8.59 -5.43 4.00
CA LEU A 141 -8.30 -6.69 4.69
C LEU A 141 -9.50 -7.24 5.48
N PRO A 142 -10.20 -6.46 6.34
CA PRO A 142 -11.32 -7.01 7.09
C PRO A 142 -12.49 -7.48 6.23
N SER A 143 -12.71 -6.86 5.07
CA SER A 143 -13.78 -7.23 4.14
C SER A 143 -13.42 -8.47 3.34
N ALA A 144 -12.20 -8.56 2.82
CA ALA A 144 -11.72 -9.73 2.12
C ALA A 144 -11.60 -10.96 3.05
N ALA A 145 -11.17 -10.76 4.30
CA ALA A 145 -11.09 -11.83 5.29
C ALA A 145 -12.47 -12.41 5.63
N ARG A 146 -13.49 -11.55 5.81
CA ARG A 146 -14.87 -11.99 6.02
C ARG A 146 -15.40 -12.81 4.85
N GLU A 147 -15.09 -12.40 3.62
CA GLU A 147 -15.43 -13.18 2.41
C GLU A 147 -14.72 -14.54 2.37
N ALA A 148 -13.49 -14.61 2.88
CA ALA A 148 -12.74 -15.86 3.05
C ALA A 148 -13.28 -16.76 4.18
N GLY A 149 -14.34 -16.34 4.89
CA GLY A 149 -14.88 -17.04 6.05
C GLY A 149 -14.02 -16.91 7.31
N PHE A 150 -13.09 -15.95 7.34
CA PHE A 150 -12.27 -15.63 8.50
C PHE A 150 -12.82 -14.39 9.19
N THR A 151 -12.98 -14.45 10.51
CA THR A 151 -13.32 -13.27 11.30
C THR A 151 -12.02 -12.73 11.87
N PRO A 152 -11.52 -11.57 11.40
CA PRO A 152 -10.32 -10.96 11.98
C PRO A 152 -10.50 -10.73 13.47
N GLY A 153 -9.42 -10.86 14.23
CA GLY A 153 -9.36 -10.46 15.63
C GLY A 153 -9.44 -8.93 15.79
N ARG A 154 -8.59 -8.36 16.64
CA ARG A 154 -8.45 -6.89 16.71
C ARG A 154 -7.79 -6.42 15.41
N HIS A 155 -8.42 -5.49 14.68
CA HIS A 155 -7.81 -4.86 13.50
C HIS A 155 -6.59 -4.04 13.92
N HIS A 156 -5.50 -4.06 13.14
CA HIS A 156 -4.19 -3.47 13.49
C HIS A 156 -3.49 -4.21 14.64
N ASP A 157 -3.58 -5.53 14.57
CA ASP A 157 -2.83 -6.47 15.37
C ASP A 157 -2.07 -7.34 14.37
N ALA A 158 -0.74 -7.24 14.37
CA ALA A 158 0.09 -7.70 13.26
C ALA A 158 -0.11 -9.21 13.00
N LEU A 159 -0.22 -10.02 14.06
CA LEU A 159 -0.48 -11.45 13.90
C LEU A 159 -1.89 -11.73 13.38
N ALA A 160 -2.92 -11.07 13.92
CA ALA A 160 -4.29 -11.26 13.46
C ALA A 160 -4.48 -10.84 11.99
N ASP A 161 -3.82 -9.76 11.56
CA ASP A 161 -3.88 -9.28 10.19
C ASP A 161 -3.08 -10.19 9.23
N ALA A 162 -1.96 -10.78 9.67
CA ALA A 162 -1.25 -11.84 8.93
C ALA A 162 -2.09 -13.13 8.80
N GLU A 163 -2.82 -13.54 9.84
CA GLU A 163 -3.76 -14.67 9.78
C GLU A 163 -4.90 -14.40 8.78
N ALA A 164 -5.43 -13.19 8.79
CA ALA A 164 -6.44 -12.76 7.83
C ALA A 164 -5.91 -12.80 6.40
N CYS A 165 -4.67 -12.34 6.17
CA CYS A 165 -4.00 -12.43 4.88
C CYS A 165 -3.86 -13.89 4.41
N ALA A 166 -3.35 -14.77 5.29
CA ALA A 166 -3.23 -16.20 4.99
C ALA A 166 -4.60 -16.83 4.67
N ALA A 167 -5.64 -16.53 5.45
CA ALA A 167 -6.99 -17.04 5.20
C ALA A 167 -7.53 -16.63 3.82
N ILE A 168 -7.31 -15.38 3.41
CA ILE A 168 -7.68 -14.88 2.08
C ILE A 168 -6.96 -15.67 0.99
N LEU A 169 -5.64 -15.83 1.09
CA LEU A 169 -4.88 -16.53 0.05
C LEU A 169 -5.30 -17.99 -0.08
N VAL A 170 -5.52 -18.67 1.05
CA VAL A 170 -5.99 -20.06 1.07
C VAL A 170 -7.40 -20.18 0.46
N ASP A 171 -8.32 -19.28 0.80
CA ASP A 171 -9.68 -19.31 0.25
C ASP A 171 -9.68 -19.04 -1.26
N ILE A 172 -8.92 -18.03 -1.71
CA ILE A 172 -8.72 -17.76 -3.14
C ILE A 172 -8.14 -18.98 -3.84
N ALA A 173 -7.11 -19.61 -3.28
CA ALA A 173 -6.52 -20.82 -3.84
C ALA A 173 -7.55 -21.95 -3.97
N ARG A 174 -8.41 -22.16 -2.95
CA ARG A 174 -9.49 -23.14 -3.02
C ARG A 174 -10.48 -22.84 -4.15
N ARG A 175 -10.88 -21.58 -4.33
CA ARG A 175 -11.85 -21.17 -5.37
C ARG A 175 -11.25 -21.30 -6.77
N VAL A 176 -9.98 -20.97 -6.95
CA VAL A 176 -9.31 -20.93 -8.26
C VAL A 176 -8.80 -22.31 -8.66
N LEU A 177 -8.17 -23.03 -7.74
CA LEU A 177 -7.55 -24.32 -8.04
C LEU A 177 -8.55 -25.49 -7.90
N GLY A 178 -9.59 -25.36 -7.06
CA GLY A 178 -10.59 -26.41 -6.84
C GLY A 178 -9.99 -27.76 -6.40
N ALA A 179 -10.82 -28.79 -6.26
CA ALA A 179 -10.36 -30.18 -6.06
C ALA A 179 -9.78 -30.78 -7.36
N GLN A 180 -8.96 -30.02 -8.10
CA GLN A 180 -8.18 -30.59 -9.19
C GLN A 180 -7.17 -31.54 -8.54
N PRO A 181 -7.17 -32.85 -8.87
CA PRO A 181 -6.22 -33.78 -8.28
C PRO A 181 -4.80 -33.25 -8.52
N ALA A 182 -3.92 -33.44 -7.54
CA ALA A 182 -2.53 -33.00 -7.59
C ALA A 182 -1.76 -33.58 -8.80
N ASP A 183 -2.37 -34.48 -9.56
CA ASP A 183 -1.75 -35.36 -10.55
C ASP A 183 -1.68 -34.80 -11.98
N ALA A 184 -2.04 -33.55 -12.24
CA ALA A 184 -1.93 -33.01 -13.61
C ALA A 184 -0.49 -32.70 -14.06
N ASP A 185 0.53 -32.74 -13.18
CA ASP A 185 1.95 -32.48 -13.54
C ASP A 185 2.97 -33.22 -12.64
N VAL A 186 2.58 -34.27 -11.91
CA VAL A 186 3.55 -35.05 -11.12
C VAL A 186 4.10 -36.18 -11.98
N LEU A 187 5.23 -35.92 -12.64
CA LEU A 187 6.13 -36.98 -13.08
C LEU A 187 6.52 -37.81 -11.82
N PRO A 188 6.29 -39.13 -11.79
CA PRO A 188 6.62 -39.94 -10.62
C PRO A 188 8.14 -39.99 -10.45
N GLY A 189 8.67 -39.44 -9.35
CA GLY A 189 10.10 -39.58 -9.04
C GLY A 189 10.79 -38.49 -8.22
N LEU A 190 10.10 -37.45 -7.72
CA LEU A 190 10.74 -36.43 -6.89
C LEU A 190 10.15 -36.42 -5.48
N THR A 191 10.91 -37.01 -4.56
CA THR A 191 10.90 -36.70 -3.13
C THR A 191 11.03 -35.18 -2.93
N GLU A 192 10.16 -34.59 -2.10
CA GLU A 192 10.12 -33.17 -1.72
C GLU A 192 9.90 -32.18 -2.87
N ALA A 193 8.64 -31.78 -3.09
CA ALA A 193 8.35 -30.64 -3.96
C ALA A 193 8.94 -29.36 -3.32
N PRO A 194 9.67 -28.51 -4.06
CA PRO A 194 10.16 -27.24 -3.52
C PRO A 194 8.99 -26.36 -3.07
N ALA A 195 9.20 -25.59 -1.99
CA ALA A 195 8.25 -24.62 -1.46
C ALA A 195 7.71 -23.68 -2.56
N GLY A 196 6.44 -23.27 -2.47
CA GLY A 196 5.85 -22.26 -3.36
C GLY A 196 5.17 -22.75 -4.65
N ARG A 197 5.27 -24.03 -5.03
CA ARG A 197 4.64 -24.54 -6.28
C ARG A 197 3.12 -24.29 -6.39
N GLY A 198 2.40 -24.34 -5.27
CA GLY A 198 0.97 -24.03 -5.23
C GLY A 198 0.68 -22.54 -5.43
N VAL A 199 1.55 -21.66 -4.92
CA VAL A 199 1.46 -20.21 -5.13
C VAL A 199 1.71 -19.87 -6.59
N ASP A 200 2.73 -20.44 -7.22
CA ASP A 200 3.00 -20.25 -8.65
C ASP A 200 1.85 -20.69 -9.54
N ARG A 201 1.25 -21.85 -9.22
CA ARG A 201 0.09 -22.38 -9.94
C ARG A 201 -1.10 -21.44 -9.80
N LEU A 202 -1.37 -20.94 -8.60
CA LEU A 202 -2.42 -19.95 -8.34
C LEU A 202 -2.18 -18.67 -9.14
N MET A 203 -0.97 -18.10 -9.07
CA MET A 203 -0.63 -16.86 -9.77
C MET A 203 -0.82 -17.03 -11.29
N ARG A 204 -0.32 -18.13 -11.87
CA ARG A 204 -0.50 -18.45 -13.29
C ARG A 204 -1.96 -18.61 -13.69
N ALA A 205 -2.76 -19.30 -12.86
CA ALA A 205 -4.20 -19.45 -13.10
C ALA A 205 -4.97 -18.12 -13.09
N GLN A 206 -4.36 -17.05 -12.56
CA GLN A 206 -4.90 -15.69 -12.56
C GLN A 206 -4.21 -14.76 -13.58
N GLY A 207 -3.39 -15.31 -14.48
CA GLY A 207 -2.61 -14.53 -15.45
C GLY A 207 -1.56 -13.62 -14.80
N LEU A 208 -1.05 -14.01 -13.63
CA LEU A 208 -0.08 -13.28 -12.85
C LEU A 208 1.23 -14.06 -12.71
N SER A 209 2.27 -13.34 -12.32
CA SER A 209 3.55 -13.90 -11.88
C SER A 209 3.83 -13.49 -10.44
N VAL A 210 4.58 -14.32 -9.71
CA VAL A 210 5.12 -13.95 -8.40
C VAL A 210 6.03 -12.73 -8.57
N SER A 211 5.90 -11.77 -7.65
CA SER A 211 6.71 -10.55 -7.67
C SER A 211 8.05 -10.81 -6.99
N VAL A 212 9.10 -10.11 -7.43
CA VAL A 212 10.45 -10.28 -6.90
C VAL A 212 11.00 -8.93 -6.47
N LEU A 213 11.44 -8.85 -5.21
CA LEU A 213 12.35 -7.80 -4.74
C LEU A 213 13.78 -8.22 -5.11
N ALA A 214 14.49 -7.38 -5.86
CA ALA A 214 15.85 -7.69 -6.26
C ALA A 214 16.84 -7.52 -5.08
N PRO A 215 17.82 -8.43 -4.94
CA PRO A 215 18.83 -8.32 -3.89
C PRO A 215 19.73 -7.10 -4.10
N ARG A 216 20.13 -6.44 -3.00
CA ARG A 216 21.04 -5.30 -3.00
C ARG A 216 21.98 -5.35 -1.81
N ALA A 217 23.28 -5.23 -2.08
CA ALA A 217 24.30 -5.17 -1.04
C ALA A 217 24.29 -3.81 -0.31
N ALA A 218 24.51 -3.86 1.00
CA ALA A 218 24.72 -2.69 1.84
C ALA A 218 25.92 -1.88 1.31
N GLY A 219 25.82 -0.55 1.39
CA GLY A 219 26.90 0.35 0.96
C GLY A 219 27.09 0.45 -0.55
N SER A 220 26.27 -0.20 -1.38
CA SER A 220 26.32 -0.08 -2.85
C SER A 220 25.93 1.30 -3.39
N GLY A 221 25.43 2.20 -2.54
CA GLY A 221 24.89 3.51 -2.91
C GLY A 221 23.50 3.47 -3.57
N ALA A 222 22.96 2.27 -3.83
CA ALA A 222 21.62 2.07 -4.36
C ALA A 222 20.62 1.86 -3.22
N GLU A 223 19.81 2.89 -2.93
CA GLU A 223 18.72 2.84 -1.93
C GLU A 223 17.34 2.92 -2.58
N SER A 224 16.28 2.59 -1.86
CA SER A 224 14.91 2.82 -2.28
C SER A 224 14.60 4.33 -2.32
N LYS A 225 13.58 4.72 -3.09
CA LYS A 225 13.11 6.11 -3.11
C LYS A 225 12.68 6.58 -1.71
N ALA A 226 12.01 5.70 -0.96
CA ALA A 226 11.52 5.98 0.39
C ALA A 226 12.67 6.27 1.35
N THR A 227 13.71 5.43 1.36
CA THR A 227 14.89 5.64 2.20
C THR A 227 15.63 6.92 1.86
N ARG A 228 15.88 7.20 0.57
CA ARG A 228 16.50 8.46 0.15
C ARG A 228 15.72 9.68 0.60
N GLN A 229 14.38 9.62 0.54
CA GLN A 229 13.53 10.72 0.98
C GLN A 229 13.62 10.89 2.50
N ALA A 230 13.56 9.80 3.26
CA ALA A 230 13.62 9.85 4.72
C ALA A 230 14.97 10.38 5.23
N ARG A 231 16.08 10.00 4.59
CA ARG A 231 17.42 10.51 4.93
C ARG A 231 17.60 12.00 4.64
N ARG A 232 16.86 12.57 3.68
CA ARG A 232 16.88 14.03 3.38
C ARG A 232 16.15 14.86 4.42
N THR A 233 15.32 14.23 5.27
CA THR A 233 14.58 14.90 6.33
C THR A 233 15.19 14.61 7.70
N GLU A 234 16.40 15.14 7.90
CA GLU A 234 17.23 14.87 9.08
C GLU A 234 16.52 15.25 10.39
N GLY A 235 16.62 14.37 11.39
CA GLY A 235 16.05 14.57 12.72
C GLY A 235 14.53 14.44 12.83
N VAL A 236 13.83 14.20 11.72
CA VAL A 236 12.36 14.10 11.73
C VAL A 236 11.85 12.76 12.24
N PHE A 237 12.60 11.68 12.04
CA PHE A 237 12.21 10.36 12.55
C PHE A 237 13.03 9.93 13.77
N ASP A 238 13.98 10.75 14.20
CA ASP A 238 14.88 10.43 15.31
C ASP A 238 14.22 10.82 16.65
N ALA A 239 13.98 9.84 17.53
CA ALA A 239 13.39 10.07 18.84
C ALA A 239 14.24 11.02 19.72
N ARG A 240 15.56 11.12 19.46
CA ARG A 240 16.49 11.96 20.23
C ARG A 240 16.43 13.44 19.85
N VAL A 241 15.84 13.76 18.70
CA VAL A 241 15.69 15.14 18.25
C VAL A 241 14.32 15.65 18.70
N PRO A 242 14.22 16.66 19.60
CA PRO A 242 12.92 17.18 19.99
C PRO A 242 12.18 17.78 18.80
N LEU A 243 10.90 17.43 18.62
CA LEU A 243 10.01 18.18 17.73
C LEU A 243 9.86 19.59 18.28
N ARG A 244 10.30 20.61 17.53
CA ARG A 244 10.11 22.01 17.93
C ARG A 244 8.62 22.38 18.09
N ASP A 245 7.75 21.76 17.30
CA ASP A 245 6.28 21.84 17.32
C ASP A 245 5.73 20.59 16.59
N GLU A 246 4.58 20.02 17.00
CA GLU A 246 3.86 19.00 16.22
C GLU A 246 3.51 19.54 14.81
N ARG A 247 3.34 20.86 14.67
CA ARG A 247 3.15 21.55 13.37
C ARG A 247 4.45 21.70 12.57
N ALA A 248 5.61 21.30 13.08
CA ALA A 248 6.87 21.28 12.34
C ALA A 248 7.15 19.93 11.67
N MET A 249 6.29 18.92 11.86
CA MET A 249 6.38 17.66 11.12
C MET A 249 6.26 17.92 9.61
N PRO A 250 7.16 17.37 8.77
CA PRO A 250 7.06 17.46 7.34
C PRO A 250 5.72 16.95 6.83
N ASP A 251 5.28 17.61 5.80
CA ASP A 251 3.92 17.57 5.30
C ASP A 251 3.54 16.21 4.66
N PHE A 252 4.53 15.35 4.38
CA PHE A 252 4.37 13.96 3.93
C PHE A 252 4.26 12.93 5.08
N MET A 253 4.52 13.36 6.32
CA MET A 253 4.37 12.59 7.55
C MET A 253 3.02 12.87 8.24
N ARG A 254 2.34 13.95 7.82
CA ARG A 254 0.92 14.13 8.09
C ARG A 254 0.16 13.11 7.23
N TRP A 255 -0.97 12.64 7.76
CA TRP A 255 -1.98 11.88 7.02
C TRP A 255 -2.14 12.42 5.58
N PRO A 256 -2.90 11.78 4.66
CA PRO A 256 -3.93 12.53 3.93
C PRO A 256 -4.96 13.06 4.95
N ASP A 257 -4.50 13.96 5.81
CA ASP A 257 -5.29 15.07 6.26
C ASP A 257 -5.65 15.79 4.97
N GLU A 258 -6.94 16.01 4.79
CA GLU A 258 -7.39 16.88 3.71
C GLU A 258 -6.74 18.26 3.86
N GLY A 259 -6.28 18.61 5.05
CA GLY A 259 -5.86 19.95 5.37
C GLY A 259 -7.08 20.86 5.49
N VAL A 260 -6.82 22.09 5.87
CA VAL A 260 -7.83 23.14 5.85
C VAL A 260 -8.10 23.53 4.39
N ASN A 261 -9.35 23.87 4.08
CA ASN A 261 -9.68 24.50 2.80
C ASN A 261 -9.48 26.02 2.95
N PRO A 262 -8.34 26.59 2.49
CA PRO A 262 -8.16 28.03 2.51
C PRO A 262 -9.22 28.72 1.65
N PRO A 263 -9.62 29.95 1.99
CA PRO A 263 -10.49 30.74 1.13
C PRO A 263 -9.76 31.06 -0.20
N PRO A 264 -10.48 31.11 -1.34
CA PRO A 264 -9.91 31.51 -2.61
C PRO A 264 -9.38 32.94 -2.53
N ASN A 265 -8.23 33.21 -3.15
CA ASN A 265 -7.67 34.55 -3.28
C ASN A 265 -8.54 35.37 -4.25
N PRO A 266 -9.26 36.41 -3.79
CA PRO A 266 -10.12 37.20 -4.65
C PRO A 266 -9.34 38.11 -5.62
N ALA A 267 -8.04 38.32 -5.36
CA ALA A 267 -7.15 39.12 -6.19
C ALA A 267 -6.30 38.28 -7.17
N ALA A 268 -6.56 36.98 -7.26
CA ALA A 268 -5.91 36.13 -8.24
C ALA A 268 -6.34 36.51 -9.66
N ASP A 269 -5.48 36.23 -10.65
CA ASP A 269 -5.75 36.52 -12.05
C ASP A 269 -7.01 35.78 -12.52
N PRO A 270 -8.08 36.48 -12.94
CA PRO A 270 -9.29 35.86 -13.47
C PRO A 270 -9.06 35.00 -14.73
N GLY A 271 -7.96 35.21 -15.45
CA GLY A 271 -7.56 34.41 -16.60
C GLY A 271 -6.87 33.08 -16.23
N HIS A 272 -6.51 32.88 -14.96
CA HIS A 272 -5.81 31.67 -14.54
C HIS A 272 -6.73 30.43 -14.59
N PRO A 273 -6.28 29.26 -15.08
CA PRO A 273 -7.13 28.07 -15.27
C PRO A 273 -7.76 27.51 -13.98
N LEU A 274 -7.16 27.79 -12.82
CA LEU A 274 -7.69 27.44 -11.50
C LEU A 274 -8.67 28.47 -10.92
N PHE A 275 -8.75 29.68 -11.48
CA PHE A 275 -9.60 30.74 -10.95
C PHE A 275 -11.08 30.35 -11.01
N GLY A 276 -11.80 30.47 -9.90
CA GLY A 276 -13.22 30.13 -9.79
C GLY A 276 -13.53 28.62 -9.82
N GLN A 277 -12.52 27.75 -9.95
CA GLN A 277 -12.72 26.31 -9.91
C GLN A 277 -12.97 25.81 -8.48
N THR A 278 -13.82 24.80 -8.32
CA THR A 278 -13.89 24.02 -7.08
C THR A 278 -13.07 22.74 -7.24
N VAL A 279 -11.87 22.75 -6.66
CA VAL A 279 -10.85 21.72 -6.83
C VAL A 279 -10.89 20.73 -5.67
N VAL A 280 -10.97 19.45 -6.02
CA VAL A 280 -10.82 18.32 -5.09
C VAL A 280 -9.57 17.55 -5.50
N PHE A 281 -8.84 17.01 -4.54
CA PHE A 281 -7.67 16.20 -4.82
C PHE A 281 -7.88 14.75 -4.34
N THR A 282 -7.29 13.80 -5.07
CA THR A 282 -7.28 12.38 -4.72
C THR A 282 -5.97 11.74 -5.10
N GLY A 283 -5.66 10.60 -4.47
CA GLY A 283 -4.36 9.94 -4.60
C GLY A 283 -3.19 10.66 -3.94
N GLY A 284 -2.04 9.99 -3.96
CA GLY A 284 -0.74 10.52 -3.61
C GLY A 284 -0.23 11.41 -4.73
N ILE A 285 -0.02 12.68 -4.40
CA ILE A 285 0.66 13.64 -5.27
C ILE A 285 2.02 13.94 -4.64
N GLY A 286 3.01 14.31 -5.44
CA GLY A 286 4.38 14.65 -5.05
C GLY A 286 4.53 15.89 -4.15
N MET A 287 3.42 16.44 -3.66
CA MET A 287 3.37 17.45 -2.60
C MET A 287 2.27 17.13 -1.57
N SER A 288 2.24 17.84 -0.44
CA SER A 288 1.16 17.63 0.52
C SER A 288 -0.18 18.13 0.02
N ARG A 289 -1.25 17.57 0.58
CA ARG A 289 -2.62 18.01 0.32
C ARG A 289 -2.82 19.47 0.72
N GLN A 290 -2.26 19.90 1.86
CA GLN A 290 -2.32 21.29 2.30
C GLN A 290 -1.59 22.23 1.34
N SER A 291 -0.38 21.88 0.90
CA SER A 291 0.37 22.68 -0.09
C SER A 291 -0.39 22.81 -1.40
N ALA A 292 -0.93 21.70 -1.92
CA ALA A 292 -1.71 21.72 -3.15
C ALA A 292 -2.94 22.63 -3.02
N LYS A 293 -3.66 22.58 -1.90
CA LYS A 293 -4.81 23.44 -1.63
C LYS A 293 -4.44 24.91 -1.49
N THR A 294 -3.37 25.22 -0.75
CA THR A 294 -2.88 26.60 -0.57
C THR A 294 -2.46 27.20 -1.91
N ARG A 295 -1.75 26.43 -2.75
CA ARG A 295 -1.33 26.89 -4.09
C ARG A 295 -2.52 27.08 -5.04
N ALA A 296 -3.48 26.17 -5.05
CA ALA A 296 -4.69 26.32 -5.85
C ALA A 296 -5.51 27.55 -5.41
N ALA A 297 -5.69 27.74 -4.10
CA ALA A 297 -6.43 28.88 -3.56
C ALA A 297 -5.72 30.22 -3.81
N ALA A 298 -4.38 30.25 -3.79
CA ALA A 298 -3.60 31.43 -4.18
C ALA A 298 -3.90 31.88 -5.63
N GLN A 299 -4.25 30.93 -6.50
CA GLN A 299 -4.69 31.16 -7.87
C GLN A 299 -6.23 31.31 -8.03
N GLY A 300 -6.95 31.53 -6.93
CA GLY A 300 -8.38 31.82 -6.94
C GLY A 300 -9.31 30.60 -6.94
N ALA A 301 -8.79 29.39 -6.71
CA ALA A 301 -9.61 28.18 -6.60
C ALA A 301 -10.27 28.04 -5.22
N GLN A 302 -11.52 27.59 -5.19
CA GLN A 302 -12.13 27.03 -3.99
C GLN A 302 -11.66 25.59 -3.82
N THR A 303 -11.18 25.21 -2.64
CA THR A 303 -10.78 23.81 -2.38
C THR A 303 -11.81 23.08 -1.53
N ALA A 304 -11.94 21.76 -1.76
CA ALA A 304 -12.89 20.92 -1.04
C ALA A 304 -12.35 19.51 -0.75
N ASN A 305 -12.89 18.88 0.30
CA ASN A 305 -12.45 17.57 0.78
C ASN A 305 -13.16 16.41 0.06
N ARG A 306 -14.36 16.66 -0.48
CA ARG A 306 -15.23 15.64 -1.07
C ARG A 306 -15.70 16.11 -2.44
N VAL A 307 -15.88 15.17 -3.34
CA VAL A 307 -16.53 15.42 -4.63
C VAL A 307 -18.01 15.68 -4.37
N GLY A 308 -18.48 16.86 -4.76
CA GLY A 308 -19.82 17.37 -4.48
C GLY A 308 -20.42 18.03 -5.73
N ALA A 309 -21.62 18.59 -5.58
CA ALA A 309 -22.31 19.27 -6.67
C ALA A 309 -21.56 20.51 -7.19
N ALA A 310 -20.80 21.17 -6.32
CA ALA A 310 -19.98 22.32 -6.69
C ALA A 310 -18.65 21.94 -7.35
N THR A 311 -18.22 20.67 -7.30
CA THR A 311 -16.92 20.25 -7.84
C THR A 311 -16.87 20.43 -9.35
N THR A 312 -15.86 21.15 -9.83
CA THR A 312 -15.62 21.38 -11.26
C THR A 312 -14.30 20.77 -11.72
N MET A 313 -13.39 20.45 -10.79
CA MET A 313 -12.10 19.85 -11.10
C MET A 313 -11.71 18.81 -10.04
N LEU A 314 -11.24 17.65 -10.48
CA LEU A 314 -10.60 16.64 -9.63
C LEU A 314 -9.17 16.42 -10.10
N VAL A 315 -8.21 16.71 -9.22
CA VAL A 315 -6.79 16.41 -9.43
C VAL A 315 -6.48 15.01 -8.90
N VAL A 316 -5.91 14.16 -9.75
CA VAL A 316 -5.65 12.74 -9.48
C VAL A 316 -4.15 12.49 -9.50
N GLY A 317 -3.63 11.99 -8.38
CA GLY A 317 -2.24 11.55 -8.23
C GLY A 317 -2.02 10.07 -8.56
N ASP A 318 -0.90 9.51 -8.10
CA ASP A 318 -0.50 8.10 -8.26
C ASP A 318 -0.31 7.64 -9.71
N GLY A 319 0.33 8.47 -10.53
CA GLY A 319 0.68 8.11 -11.91
C GLY A 319 -0.51 8.10 -12.88
N PHE A 320 -1.57 8.85 -12.56
CA PHE A 320 -2.69 9.09 -13.48
C PHE A 320 -2.25 9.95 -14.69
N GLU A 321 -2.56 9.49 -15.90
CA GLU A 321 -2.42 10.27 -17.13
C GLU A 321 -3.79 10.52 -17.76
N ALA A 322 -3.99 11.66 -18.43
CA ALA A 322 -5.28 11.99 -19.06
C ALA A 322 -5.74 10.93 -20.10
N ALA A 323 -4.79 10.22 -20.73
CA ALA A 323 -5.05 9.11 -21.65
C ALA A 323 -5.73 7.91 -20.97
N ASP A 324 -5.61 7.75 -19.64
CA ASP A 324 -6.23 6.66 -18.89
C ASP A 324 -7.76 6.70 -18.92
N LEU A 325 -8.37 7.85 -19.25
CA LEU A 325 -9.83 8.02 -19.36
C LEU A 325 -10.40 7.52 -20.67
N HIS A 326 -9.57 7.43 -21.70
CA HIS A 326 -9.97 7.07 -23.06
C HIS A 326 -9.50 5.69 -23.47
N ARG A 327 -8.76 4.98 -22.59
CA ARG A 327 -8.36 3.60 -22.83
C ARG A 327 -9.64 2.73 -22.89
N PRO A 328 -9.92 2.05 -24.02
CA PRO A 328 -11.07 1.18 -24.12
C PRO A 328 -10.99 0.12 -23.03
N ARG A 329 -12.12 -0.17 -22.38
CA ARG A 329 -12.24 -1.42 -21.61
C ARG A 329 -12.28 -2.54 -22.65
N ALA A 330 -11.13 -3.13 -22.95
CA ALA A 330 -11.07 -4.26 -23.86
C ALA A 330 -11.72 -5.47 -23.18
N ASP A 331 -12.71 -6.07 -23.84
CA ASP A 331 -13.45 -7.22 -23.31
C ASP A 331 -12.65 -8.54 -23.39
N ASP A 332 -11.47 -8.57 -24.02
CA ASP A 332 -10.72 -9.82 -24.30
C ASP A 332 -9.18 -9.73 -24.17
N GLU A 333 -8.62 -8.75 -23.46
CA GLU A 333 -7.18 -8.73 -23.12
C GLU A 333 -6.97 -8.74 -21.60
N ALA A 334 -6.05 -9.59 -21.13
CA ALA A 334 -5.72 -9.71 -19.70
C ALA A 334 -5.47 -8.32 -19.07
N PRO A 335 -5.96 -8.06 -17.83
CA PRO A 335 -6.01 -6.71 -17.29
C PRO A 335 -4.60 -6.15 -17.04
N GLN A 336 -4.06 -5.46 -18.05
CA GLN A 336 -2.96 -4.53 -17.87
C GLN A 336 -3.48 -3.36 -17.03
N ALA A 337 -2.98 -3.29 -15.79
CA ALA A 337 -3.01 -2.16 -14.87
C ALA A 337 -3.99 -1.02 -15.24
N VAL A 338 -5.26 -1.16 -14.83
CA VAL A 338 -6.06 0.02 -14.50
C VAL A 338 -5.22 0.77 -13.45
N THR A 339 -4.74 1.97 -13.78
CA THR A 339 -3.89 2.74 -12.87
C THR A 339 -4.59 2.82 -11.51
N THR A 340 -3.84 2.62 -10.41
CA THR A 340 -4.39 2.61 -9.05
C THR A 340 -5.23 3.86 -8.77
N ALA A 341 -4.90 4.96 -9.44
CA ALA A 341 -5.63 6.22 -9.52
C ALA A 341 -7.12 6.12 -9.91
N LEU A 342 -7.49 5.28 -10.89
CA LEU A 342 -8.90 5.07 -11.29
C LEU A 342 -9.67 4.25 -10.25
N ALA A 343 -8.96 3.50 -9.40
CA ALA A 343 -9.53 2.75 -8.29
C ALA A 343 -9.80 3.62 -7.05
N HIS A 344 -9.54 4.92 -7.08
CA HIS A 344 -9.73 5.79 -5.93
C HIS A 344 -11.21 6.18 -5.76
N ARG A 345 -11.69 6.20 -4.50
CA ARG A 345 -13.10 6.46 -4.17
C ARG A 345 -13.61 7.78 -4.78
N LYS A 346 -12.80 8.85 -4.72
CA LYS A 346 -13.15 10.16 -5.27
C LYS A 346 -13.12 10.18 -6.80
N THR A 347 -12.18 9.49 -7.44
CA THR A 347 -12.14 9.33 -8.90
C THR A 347 -13.40 8.62 -9.41
N ARG A 348 -13.78 7.51 -8.78
CA ARG A 348 -15.06 6.83 -9.10
C ARG A 348 -16.28 7.71 -8.89
N ASP A 349 -16.28 8.54 -7.84
CA ASP A 349 -17.40 9.44 -7.58
C ASP A 349 -17.51 10.56 -8.62
N ALA A 350 -16.38 11.15 -9.02
CA ALA A 350 -16.33 12.14 -10.08
C ALA A 350 -16.76 11.56 -11.43
N LEU A 351 -16.29 10.36 -11.78
CA LEU A 351 -16.72 9.67 -13.02
C LEU A 351 -18.23 9.43 -13.04
N ARG A 352 -18.81 8.87 -11.96
CA ARG A 352 -20.27 8.68 -11.87
C ARG A 352 -21.07 9.99 -11.97
N ARG A 353 -20.50 11.11 -11.50
CA ARG A 353 -21.13 12.43 -11.61
C ARG A 353 -21.04 12.98 -13.03
N ARG A 354 -19.92 12.76 -13.73
CA ARG A 354 -19.79 13.05 -15.17
C ARG A 354 -20.78 12.26 -16.00
N ASP A 355 -20.98 10.98 -15.70
CA ASP A 355 -21.99 10.14 -16.37
C ASP A 355 -23.41 10.68 -16.18
N ARG A 356 -23.65 11.44 -15.10
CA ARG A 356 -24.91 12.14 -14.81
C ARG A 356 -24.94 13.58 -15.35
N GLY A 357 -23.98 13.98 -16.18
CA GLY A 357 -23.91 15.27 -16.84
C GLY A 357 -23.22 16.39 -16.05
N GLN A 358 -22.62 16.11 -14.89
CA GLN A 358 -21.83 17.13 -14.17
C GLN A 358 -20.50 17.36 -14.89
N ALA A 359 -20.21 18.61 -15.27
CA ALA A 359 -18.93 18.99 -15.86
C ALA A 359 -17.83 18.98 -14.79
N ILE A 360 -17.05 17.89 -14.74
CA ILE A 360 -15.88 17.75 -13.87
C ILE A 360 -14.65 17.46 -14.73
N ALA A 361 -13.69 18.38 -14.75
CA ALA A 361 -12.38 18.14 -15.35
C ALA A 361 -11.58 17.16 -14.49
N LEU A 362 -10.97 16.16 -15.11
CA LEU A 362 -10.04 15.24 -14.45
C LEU A 362 -8.63 15.65 -14.89
N VAL A 363 -7.79 16.00 -13.92
CA VAL A 363 -6.48 16.60 -14.15
C VAL A 363 -5.43 15.73 -13.46
N SER A 364 -4.35 15.39 -14.16
CA SER A 364 -3.20 14.69 -13.59
C SER A 364 -2.40 15.59 -12.66
N GLU A 365 -1.55 14.97 -11.83
CA GLU A 365 -0.60 15.72 -11.01
C GLU A 365 0.30 16.62 -11.86
N GLY A 366 0.82 16.12 -12.99
CA GLY A 366 1.71 16.87 -13.87
C GLY A 366 1.03 18.09 -14.48
N GLU A 367 -0.22 17.94 -14.94
CA GLU A 367 -1.02 19.04 -15.47
C GLU A 367 -1.33 20.09 -14.41
N PHE A 368 -1.69 19.66 -13.19
CA PHE A 368 -1.90 20.57 -12.07
C PHE A 368 -0.64 21.37 -11.72
N LEU A 369 0.54 20.74 -11.74
CA LEU A 369 1.82 21.43 -11.54
C LEU A 369 2.09 22.46 -12.65
N GLN A 370 1.85 22.10 -13.92
CA GLN A 370 1.97 23.03 -15.04
C GLN A 370 1.08 24.27 -14.90
N MET A 371 -0.17 24.08 -14.44
CA MET A 371 -1.08 25.19 -14.15
C MET A 371 -0.52 26.12 -13.06
N LEU A 372 0.11 25.56 -12.01
CA LEU A 372 0.71 26.36 -10.93
C LEU A 372 1.96 27.13 -11.37
N ASP A 373 2.76 26.54 -12.26
CA ASP A 373 4.02 27.10 -12.74
C ASP A 373 3.85 28.01 -13.97
N GLY A 374 2.60 28.25 -14.41
CA GLY A 374 2.28 29.14 -15.54
C GLY A 374 2.62 28.56 -16.92
N ASN A 375 2.95 27.27 -17.01
CA ASN A 375 3.35 26.58 -18.23
C ASN A 375 2.23 25.67 -18.75
N TRP A 376 1.00 26.19 -18.81
CA TRP A 376 -0.16 25.46 -19.32
C TRP A 376 -0.31 25.72 -20.83
N PRO A 377 -0.53 24.70 -21.68
CA PRO A 377 -0.81 24.94 -23.09
C PRO A 377 -2.06 25.83 -23.21
N ASP A 378 -1.99 26.88 -24.04
CA ASP A 378 -3.15 27.69 -24.39
C ASP A 378 -4.27 26.74 -24.86
N ALA A 379 -5.28 26.55 -24.00
CA ALA A 379 -6.41 25.71 -24.35
C ALA A 379 -7.15 26.40 -25.50
N ALA A 380 -7.17 25.75 -26.66
CA ALA A 380 -8.05 26.12 -27.76
C ALA A 380 -9.47 26.35 -27.21
N ARG A 381 -10.01 27.52 -27.52
CA ARG A 381 -11.37 27.98 -27.17
C ARG A 381 -12.44 27.05 -27.70
#